data_AF-A0A3D0GZW3-F1
#
_entry.id   AF-A0A3D0GZW3-F1
#
_cell.length_a   1.000
_cell.length_b   1.000
_cell.length_c   1.000
_cell.angle_alpha   90.00
_cell.angle_beta   90.00
_cell.angle_gamma   90.00
#
_symmetry.space_group_name_H-M   'P 1'
#
loop_
_entity.id
_entity.type
_entity.pdbx_description
1 polymer ?
#
loop_
_entity_poly.entity_id
_entity_poly.type
_entity_poly.pdbx_seq_one_letter_code
_entity_poly.pdbx_strand_id
1 'polypeptide(L)'
;MVFPVVFRNQQRQILPQNLSAIIAKDLFRLNIEKTDALMYIGNDDGVIDRFQDVFEDVHNVQFVHRGVRIYHVLSLEDTSSQLPTPEPGPENAAQPQTYQALPMKSIQPPLPPITEIRTMLQHTFIHLPGVGLAIEKRWWQQGVLTWTDLLARLPGLVRGSPWRQQVQGILEASLARKHDARFFSERMKVAERWRLYGDFADQCAFLDIETTGGTDDWPDITVIGLYDGRHYRAFVQGIDLEQFEDAILDFQLVVTFNGARFDLPCIHRSFRNFNAPWVHIDLRTVLMRLGYRGGLKAIEQRLGIQRPSDLQGMNGSDAVVLWHRYLQGDHQALDTLIRYNREDVVNLRTLMDIAYRTHRRRLPLPSGD
;
A
#
# COMPACT_ATOMS: atom_id res chain seq x y z
N MET A 1 -14.02 -54.07 -3.16
CA MET A 1 -13.99 -53.59 -4.55
C MET A 1 -15.36 -53.01 -4.90
N VAL A 2 -15.61 -51.73 -4.58
CA VAL A 2 -16.68 -50.89 -5.15
C VAL A 2 -16.24 -49.44 -4.89
N PHE A 3 -15.98 -48.68 -5.96
CA PHE A 3 -15.72 -47.24 -5.92
C PHE A 3 -17.04 -46.48 -5.83
N PRO A 4 -17.20 -45.45 -4.97
CA PRO A 4 -18.25 -44.47 -5.13
C PRO A 4 -17.77 -43.37 -6.09
N VAL A 5 -18.34 -43.45 -7.30
CA VAL A 5 -18.64 -42.41 -8.29
C VAL A 5 -18.00 -41.03 -8.08
N VAL A 6 -17.04 -40.75 -8.96
CA VAL A 6 -16.55 -39.42 -9.31
C VAL A 6 -17.72 -38.57 -9.82
N PHE A 7 -18.05 -37.47 -9.13
CA PHE A 7 -18.76 -36.37 -9.77
C PHE A 7 -17.82 -35.76 -10.81
N ARG A 8 -17.86 -36.31 -12.02
CA ARG A 8 -17.26 -35.69 -13.21
C ARG A 8 -18.02 -34.40 -13.44
N ASN A 9 -17.34 -33.27 -13.26
CA ASN A 9 -17.80 -32.01 -13.80
C ASN A 9 -17.76 -32.14 -15.34
N GLN A 10 -18.87 -32.58 -15.95
CA GLN A 10 -19.01 -32.84 -17.39
C GLN A 10 -19.25 -31.56 -18.21
N GLN A 11 -18.95 -30.39 -17.65
CA GLN A 11 -18.84 -29.18 -18.43
C GLN A 11 -17.39 -28.69 -18.36
N ARG A 12 -16.65 -28.91 -19.45
CA ARG A 12 -15.49 -28.08 -19.80
C ARG A 12 -16.02 -26.66 -20.06
N GLN A 13 -16.31 -25.92 -19.01
CA GLN A 13 -16.36 -24.47 -19.06
C GLN A 13 -15.04 -23.94 -18.51
N ILE A 14 -14.44 -23.09 -19.33
CA ILE A 14 -13.18 -22.38 -19.12
C ILE A 14 -13.16 -21.78 -17.71
N LEU A 15 -12.11 -22.05 -16.94
CA LEU A 15 -11.83 -21.34 -15.69
C LEU A 15 -11.85 -19.82 -15.97
N PRO A 16 -12.64 -19.01 -15.26
CA PRO A 16 -12.72 -17.58 -15.50
C PRO A 16 -11.33 -16.95 -15.35
N GLN A 17 -10.98 -16.00 -16.23
CA GLN A 17 -9.69 -15.26 -16.22
C GLN A 17 -9.40 -14.51 -14.91
N ASN A 18 -10.35 -14.47 -13.97
CA ASN A 18 -10.28 -13.75 -12.70
C ASN A 18 -9.95 -14.65 -11.50
N LEU A 19 -9.25 -15.78 -11.72
CA LEU A 19 -8.88 -16.71 -10.65
C LEU A 19 -8.08 -16.05 -9.51
N SER A 20 -7.26 -15.03 -9.82
CA SER A 20 -6.50 -14.27 -8.81
C SER A 20 -7.38 -13.47 -7.84
N ALA A 21 -8.51 -12.95 -8.32
CA ALA A 21 -9.49 -12.26 -7.49
C ALA A 21 -10.34 -13.24 -6.68
N ILE A 22 -10.62 -14.42 -7.24
CA ILE A 22 -11.38 -15.49 -6.56
C ILE A 22 -10.52 -16.13 -5.47
N ILE A 23 -9.24 -16.42 -5.73
CA ILE A 23 -8.32 -17.02 -4.75
C ILE A 23 -8.00 -16.05 -3.60
N ALA A 24 -7.74 -14.77 -3.88
CA ALA A 24 -7.54 -13.78 -2.83
C ALA A 24 -8.81 -13.56 -1.98
N LYS A 25 -9.99 -13.64 -2.61
CA LYS A 25 -11.29 -13.54 -1.94
C LYS A 25 -11.63 -14.80 -1.14
N ASP A 26 -11.30 -16.00 -1.63
CA ASP A 26 -11.62 -17.29 -1.01
C ASP A 26 -10.64 -17.70 0.11
N LEU A 27 -9.37 -17.28 0.04
CA LEU A 27 -8.41 -17.55 1.12
C LEU A 27 -8.65 -16.65 2.35
N PHE A 28 -9.13 -15.42 2.14
CA PHE A 28 -9.61 -14.55 3.22
C PHE A 28 -10.96 -15.03 3.80
N ARG A 29 -11.78 -15.73 3.00
CA ARG A 29 -13.09 -16.30 3.40
C ARG A 29 -13.04 -17.52 4.33
N LEU A 30 -11.92 -18.25 4.45
CA LEU A 30 -11.95 -19.63 4.96
C LEU A 30 -11.61 -19.86 6.45
N ASN A 31 -11.23 -18.85 7.24
CA ASN A 31 -10.93 -18.92 8.69
C ASN A 31 -10.58 -20.35 9.23
N ILE A 32 -9.48 -20.95 8.75
CA ILE A 32 -9.23 -22.39 8.92
C ILE A 32 -8.76 -22.74 10.33
N GLU A 33 -9.70 -23.28 11.12
CA GLU A 33 -9.54 -24.40 12.08
C GLU A 33 -10.87 -25.19 12.04
N LYS A 34 -11.00 -26.52 11.87
CA LYS A 34 -10.15 -27.71 12.04
C LYS A 34 -10.47 -28.79 10.98
N THR A 35 -9.44 -29.58 10.65
CA THR A 35 -9.36 -30.84 9.87
C THR A 35 -9.08 -30.73 8.36
N ASP A 36 -7.82 -31.02 8.00
CA ASP A 36 -7.26 -31.41 6.70
C ASP A 36 -7.92 -30.86 5.43
N ALA A 37 -7.81 -29.54 5.20
CA ALA A 37 -8.12 -28.98 3.89
C ALA A 37 -6.96 -29.26 2.91
N LEU A 38 -7.20 -30.16 1.94
CA LEU A 38 -6.35 -30.34 0.76
C LEU A 38 -6.94 -29.53 -0.41
N MET A 39 -6.26 -28.46 -0.84
CA MET A 39 -6.68 -27.70 -2.01
C MET A 39 -5.96 -28.22 -3.27
N TYR A 40 -6.74 -28.67 -4.26
CA TYR A 40 -6.23 -29.14 -5.54
C TYR A 40 -6.10 -27.97 -6.52
N ILE A 41 -4.88 -27.46 -6.66
CA ILE A 41 -4.51 -26.52 -7.73
C ILE A 41 -3.98 -27.36 -8.89
N GLY A 42 -4.63 -27.32 -10.04
CA GLY A 42 -4.24 -28.13 -11.22
C GLY A 42 -2.80 -27.91 -11.68
N ASN A 43 -2.36 -28.66 -12.69
CA ASN A 43 -0.97 -28.67 -13.21
C ASN A 43 -0.57 -27.38 -14.00
N ASP A 44 -0.90 -26.21 -13.48
CA ASP A 44 -0.50 -24.92 -14.06
C ASP A 44 0.59 -24.31 -13.19
N ASP A 45 1.83 -24.38 -13.67
CA ASP A 45 3.02 -23.89 -12.98
C ASP A 45 2.89 -22.39 -12.61
N GLY A 46 2.17 -21.61 -13.42
CA GLY A 46 1.93 -20.20 -13.12
C GLY A 46 0.91 -19.97 -11.99
N VAL A 47 0.01 -20.91 -11.72
CA VAL A 47 -0.87 -20.85 -10.53
C VAL A 47 -0.10 -21.26 -9.28
N ILE A 48 0.77 -22.26 -9.38
CA ILE A 48 1.61 -22.74 -8.28
C ILE A 48 2.58 -21.63 -7.82
N ASP A 49 3.28 -20.97 -8.75
CA ASP A 49 4.19 -19.86 -8.44
C ASP A 49 3.47 -18.70 -7.73
N ARG A 50 2.23 -18.38 -8.15
CA ARG A 50 1.42 -17.31 -7.54
C ARG A 50 0.94 -17.67 -6.13
N PHE A 51 0.75 -18.95 -5.81
CA PHE A 51 0.43 -19.39 -4.46
C PHE A 51 1.69 -19.42 -3.58
N GLN A 52 2.83 -19.87 -4.10
CA GLN A 52 4.10 -19.83 -3.39
C GLN A 52 4.49 -18.41 -2.99
N ASP A 53 4.34 -17.44 -3.90
CA ASP A 53 4.58 -16.01 -3.66
C ASP A 53 3.72 -15.39 -2.52
N VAL A 54 2.59 -16.01 -2.17
CA VAL A 54 1.65 -15.51 -1.14
C VAL A 54 1.88 -16.18 0.22
N PHE A 55 2.37 -17.43 0.24
CA PHE A 55 2.44 -18.27 1.44
C PHE A 55 3.87 -18.63 1.88
N GLU A 56 4.91 -18.08 1.24
CA GLU A 56 6.33 -18.39 1.51
C GLU A 56 6.74 -18.16 2.98
N ASP A 57 6.06 -17.24 3.68
CA ASP A 57 6.34 -16.88 5.08
C ASP A 57 5.40 -17.54 6.10
N VAL A 58 4.56 -18.50 5.68
CA VAL A 58 3.57 -19.19 6.52
C VAL A 58 4.11 -20.58 6.89
N HIS A 59 4.68 -20.71 8.10
CA HIS A 59 5.40 -21.90 8.60
C HIS A 59 4.60 -23.22 8.65
N ASN A 60 3.34 -23.18 8.27
CA ASN A 60 2.42 -24.29 8.34
C ASN A 60 1.81 -24.65 6.97
N VAL A 61 2.47 -24.34 5.86
CA VAL A 61 2.05 -24.73 4.50
C VAL A 61 3.08 -25.66 3.85
N GLN A 62 2.64 -26.81 3.36
CA GLN A 62 3.42 -27.76 2.57
C GLN A 62 2.82 -27.94 1.17
N PHE A 63 3.65 -27.75 0.14
CA PHE A 63 3.29 -28.05 -1.25
C PHE A 63 3.45 -29.55 -1.50
N VAL A 64 2.41 -30.22 -2.02
CA VAL A 64 2.41 -31.64 -2.40
C VAL A 64 2.18 -31.76 -3.91
N HIS A 65 2.51 -32.92 -4.50
CA HIS A 65 2.29 -33.14 -5.92
C HIS A 65 0.79 -32.96 -6.25
N ARG A 66 0.47 -31.89 -6.98
CA ARG A 66 -0.88 -31.47 -7.41
C ARG A 66 -1.77 -30.82 -6.33
N GLY A 67 -1.19 -30.24 -5.27
CA GLY A 67 -1.98 -29.51 -4.28
C GLY A 67 -1.18 -28.80 -3.19
N VAL A 68 -1.87 -28.05 -2.35
CA VAL A 68 -1.32 -27.37 -1.17
C VAL A 68 -1.97 -27.96 0.08
N ARG A 69 -1.15 -28.26 1.10
CA ARG A 69 -1.56 -28.82 2.39
C ARG A 69 -1.15 -27.88 3.51
N ILE A 70 -2.05 -27.59 4.45
CA ILE A 70 -1.82 -26.65 5.55
C ILE A 70 -1.90 -27.42 6.87
N TYR A 71 -0.92 -27.25 7.76
CA TYR A 71 -0.82 -27.86 9.09
C TYR A 71 -1.04 -26.84 10.22
N HIS A 72 -1.02 -27.27 11.48
CA HIS A 72 -0.87 -26.38 12.65
C HIS A 72 0.24 -26.93 13.56
N VAL A 73 1.01 -26.04 14.19
CA VAL A 73 1.91 -26.39 15.31
C VAL A 73 1.12 -26.17 16.60
N LEU A 74 0.89 -27.23 17.38
CA LEU A 74 0.40 -27.11 18.75
C LEU A 74 1.61 -27.01 19.68
N SER A 75 1.67 -25.97 20.52
CA SER A 75 2.28 -26.09 21.85
C SER A 75 1.24 -25.67 22.88
N LEU A 76 0.54 -26.66 23.43
CA LEU A 76 -0.25 -26.55 24.65
C LEU A 76 0.70 -26.75 25.83
N GLU A 77 0.79 -25.77 26.73
CA GLU A 77 0.86 -26.06 28.16
C GLU A 77 -0.24 -25.27 28.86
N ASP A 78 -1.14 -26.03 29.46
CA ASP A 78 -2.24 -25.60 30.34
C ASP A 78 -1.72 -24.79 31.53
N THR A 79 -2.46 -23.76 31.93
CA THR A 79 -2.85 -23.63 33.35
C THR A 79 -4.14 -22.83 33.47
N SER A 80 -5.14 -23.50 34.03
CA SER A 80 -6.42 -22.98 34.45
C SER A 80 -6.28 -22.00 35.63
N SER A 81 -6.99 -20.87 35.59
CA SER A 81 -7.55 -20.24 36.80
C SER A 81 -8.56 -19.14 36.44
N GLN A 82 -9.82 -19.43 36.79
CA GLN A 82 -10.93 -18.55 37.20
C GLN A 82 -10.91 -17.07 36.76
N LEU A 83 -11.86 -16.72 35.89
CA LEU A 83 -12.32 -15.35 35.63
C LEU A 83 -13.23 -14.84 36.77
N PRO A 84 -13.04 -13.62 37.28
CA PRO A 84 -14.02 -12.97 38.14
C PRO A 84 -15.12 -12.26 37.32
N THR A 85 -16.35 -12.32 37.83
CA THR A 85 -17.55 -11.61 37.36
C THR A 85 -17.39 -10.08 37.43
N PRO A 86 -17.95 -9.31 36.47
CA PRO A 86 -17.83 -7.85 36.49
C PRO A 86 -18.84 -7.20 37.46
N GLU A 87 -18.37 -6.27 38.28
CA GLU A 87 -19.21 -5.30 38.98
C GLU A 87 -19.58 -4.11 38.08
N PRO A 88 -20.72 -3.44 38.31
CA PRO A 88 -21.14 -2.30 37.49
C PRO A 88 -20.34 -1.03 37.83
N GLY A 89 -19.60 -0.51 36.85
CA GLY A 89 -18.91 0.79 36.93
C GLY A 89 -19.85 1.98 36.62
N PRO A 90 -19.56 3.18 37.14
CA PRO A 90 -20.53 4.27 37.23
C PRO A 90 -20.75 5.00 35.90
N GLU A 91 -21.98 5.49 35.72
CA GLU A 91 -22.37 6.46 34.69
C GLU A 91 -21.50 7.72 34.78
N ASN A 92 -20.66 7.94 33.77
CA ASN A 92 -20.24 9.28 33.38
C ASN A 92 -19.97 9.29 31.89
N ALA A 93 -20.94 9.84 31.14
CA ALA A 93 -20.80 10.14 29.73
C ALA A 93 -19.71 11.21 29.54
N ALA A 94 -18.51 10.79 29.18
CA ALA A 94 -17.47 11.70 28.70
C ALA A 94 -17.83 12.14 27.27
N GLN A 95 -17.82 13.46 27.04
CA GLN A 95 -17.99 14.07 25.73
C GLN A 95 -16.91 13.58 24.75
N PRO A 96 -17.20 13.48 23.43
CA PRO A 96 -16.24 12.97 22.45
C PRO A 96 -14.99 13.85 22.43
N GLN A 97 -13.86 13.30 22.88
CA GLN A 97 -12.56 13.90 22.68
C GLN A 97 -12.27 13.92 21.18
N THR A 98 -12.01 15.09 20.63
CA THR A 98 -11.51 15.24 19.27
C THR A 98 -10.13 14.59 19.24
N TYR A 99 -9.93 13.53 18.45
CA TYR A 99 -8.62 12.88 18.26
C TYR A 99 -7.70 13.77 17.40
N GLN A 100 -7.44 14.99 17.86
CA GLN A 100 -6.53 15.92 17.20
C GLN A 100 -5.07 15.55 17.50
N ALA A 101 -4.26 15.62 16.44
CA ALA A 101 -2.79 15.58 16.38
C ALA A 101 -2.07 15.24 17.70
N LEU A 102 -1.94 13.95 18.01
CA LEU A 102 -1.09 13.51 19.11
C LEU A 102 0.38 13.82 18.79
N PRO A 103 1.11 14.53 19.67
CA PRO A 103 2.52 14.86 19.44
C PRO A 103 3.38 13.60 19.36
N MET A 104 4.29 13.56 18.37
CA MET A 104 5.17 12.42 18.14
C MET A 104 6.28 12.32 19.21
N LYS A 105 6.44 11.16 19.83
CA LYS A 105 7.77 10.67 20.28
C LYS A 105 8.23 9.66 19.23
N SER A 106 9.18 10.02 18.36
CA SER A 106 9.76 9.05 17.43
C SER A 106 10.73 8.13 18.19
N ILE A 107 10.59 6.82 18.00
CA ILE A 107 11.52 5.82 18.56
C ILE A 107 12.73 5.64 17.62
N GLN A 108 12.60 6.03 16.35
CA GLN A 108 13.69 6.00 15.36
C GLN A 108 14.16 7.43 15.02
N PRO A 109 15.47 7.65 14.79
CA PRO A 109 15.97 8.92 14.29
C PRO A 109 15.29 9.23 12.94
N PRO A 110 14.86 10.48 12.69
CA PRO A 110 14.28 10.84 11.41
C PRO A 110 15.30 10.54 10.30
N LEU A 111 14.87 9.81 9.27
CA LEU A 111 15.66 9.70 8.05
C LEU A 111 16.00 11.13 7.57
N PRO A 112 17.23 11.38 7.08
CA PRO A 112 17.60 12.70 6.59
C PRO A 112 16.58 13.12 5.52
N PRO A 113 16.12 14.39 5.54
CA PRO A 113 15.07 14.84 4.64
C PRO A 113 15.47 14.55 3.18
N ILE A 114 14.48 14.18 2.36
CA ILE A 114 14.68 13.85 0.93
C ILE A 114 15.34 15.02 0.17
N THR A 115 15.39 16.22 0.76
CA THR A 115 16.12 17.38 0.26
C THR A 115 17.57 17.11 -0.16
N GLU A 116 18.26 16.15 0.46
CA GLU A 116 19.63 15.76 0.06
C GLU A 116 19.67 14.97 -1.26
N ILE A 117 18.52 14.45 -1.70
CA ILE A 117 18.38 13.66 -2.90
C ILE A 117 17.67 14.55 -3.94
N ARG A 118 18.47 15.34 -4.67
CA ARG A 118 18.05 16.19 -5.81
C ARG A 118 16.81 15.66 -6.55
N THR A 119 15.86 16.55 -6.78
CA THR A 119 14.60 16.38 -7.52
C THR A 119 14.70 15.44 -8.74
N MET A 120 13.98 14.33 -8.72
CA MET A 120 13.93 13.35 -9.82
C MET A 120 13.14 13.87 -11.02
N LEU A 121 12.13 14.72 -10.79
CA LEU A 121 11.19 15.14 -11.82
C LEU A 121 11.87 15.81 -13.02
N GLN A 122 12.76 16.76 -12.78
CA GLN A 122 13.49 17.45 -13.85
C GLN A 122 14.47 16.55 -14.63
N HIS A 123 14.80 15.39 -14.07
CA HIS A 123 15.71 14.43 -14.68
C HIS A 123 14.98 13.33 -15.46
N THR A 124 13.65 13.23 -15.34
CA THR A 124 12.88 12.24 -16.07
C THR A 124 12.28 12.82 -17.35
N PHE A 125 12.22 11.99 -18.39
CA PHE A 125 11.68 12.35 -19.70
C PHE A 125 10.50 11.47 -20.13
N ILE A 126 10.12 10.49 -19.30
CA ILE A 126 9.10 9.49 -19.64
C ILE A 126 7.68 10.04 -19.80
N HIS A 127 7.43 11.28 -19.35
CA HIS A 127 6.17 11.98 -19.58
C HIS A 127 6.10 12.60 -20.98
N LEU A 128 7.20 12.58 -21.72
CA LEU A 128 7.25 13.06 -23.10
C LEU A 128 6.73 11.97 -24.07
N PRO A 129 6.00 12.35 -25.12
CA PRO A 129 5.39 11.43 -26.05
C PRO A 129 6.46 10.62 -26.79
N GLY A 130 6.27 9.31 -26.83
CA GLY A 130 7.21 8.40 -27.48
C GLY A 130 8.52 8.17 -26.71
N VAL A 131 8.67 8.71 -25.50
CA VAL A 131 9.86 8.51 -24.67
C VAL A 131 9.60 7.45 -23.61
N GLY A 132 10.19 6.27 -23.80
CA GLY A 132 10.21 5.21 -22.79
C GLY A 132 11.54 5.14 -22.02
N LEU A 133 11.60 4.24 -21.04
CA LEU A 133 12.80 4.01 -20.20
C LEU A 133 14.09 3.80 -21.00
N ALA A 134 14.01 3.12 -22.15
CA ALA A 134 15.17 2.88 -23.01
C ALA A 134 15.70 4.18 -23.65
N ILE A 135 14.80 5.05 -24.11
CA ILE A 135 15.18 6.34 -24.71
C ILE A 135 15.71 7.28 -23.63
N GLU A 136 15.03 7.36 -22.49
CA GLU A 136 15.48 8.13 -21.33
C GLU A 136 16.90 7.70 -20.89
N LYS A 137 17.15 6.40 -20.71
CA LYS A 137 18.47 5.89 -20.34
C LYS A 137 19.55 6.25 -21.37
N ARG A 138 19.23 6.16 -22.66
CA ARG A 138 20.15 6.56 -23.74
C ARG A 138 20.45 8.06 -23.68
N TRP A 139 19.46 8.90 -23.40
CA TRP A 139 19.67 10.35 -23.26
C TRP A 139 20.55 10.69 -22.06
N TRP A 140 20.35 10.06 -20.90
CA TRP A 140 21.24 10.22 -19.76
C TRP A 140 22.69 9.84 -20.10
N GLN A 141 22.90 8.72 -20.80
CA GLN A 141 24.24 8.29 -21.26
C GLN A 141 24.90 9.27 -22.24
N GLN A 142 24.12 10.10 -22.92
CA GLN A 142 24.60 11.16 -23.80
C GLN A 142 24.78 12.51 -23.08
N GLY A 143 24.67 12.52 -21.75
CA GLY A 143 24.81 13.72 -20.91
C GLY A 143 23.62 14.68 -21.01
N VAL A 144 22.44 14.18 -21.40
CA VAL A 144 21.17 14.93 -21.34
C VAL A 144 20.51 14.57 -20.03
N LEU A 145 20.76 15.36 -18.99
CA LEU A 145 20.39 15.01 -17.62
C LEU A 145 19.12 15.72 -17.16
N THR A 146 18.84 16.89 -17.72
CA THR A 146 17.71 17.75 -17.32
C THR A 146 16.84 18.13 -18.51
N TRP A 147 15.64 18.65 -18.23
CA TRP A 147 14.77 19.24 -19.25
C TRP A 147 15.45 20.37 -20.05
N THR A 148 16.27 21.20 -19.39
CA THR A 148 17.06 22.26 -20.03
C THR A 148 18.11 21.71 -20.99
N ASP A 149 18.79 20.61 -20.63
CA ASP A 149 19.75 19.94 -21.52
C ASP A 149 19.05 19.40 -22.78
N LEU A 150 17.87 18.82 -22.59
CA LEU A 150 17.08 18.27 -23.70
C LEU A 150 16.60 19.37 -24.63
N LEU A 151 16.10 20.50 -24.12
CA LEU A 151 15.71 21.66 -24.95
C LEU A 151 16.87 22.15 -25.81
N ALA A 152 18.06 22.32 -25.22
CA ALA A 152 19.23 22.83 -25.94
C ALA A 152 19.71 21.88 -27.05
N ARG A 153 19.49 20.57 -26.91
CA ARG A 153 19.98 19.53 -27.86
C ARG A 153 18.86 18.91 -28.70
N LEU A 154 17.64 19.39 -28.56
CA LEU A 154 16.45 18.80 -29.17
C LEU A 154 16.58 18.60 -30.69
N PRO A 155 17.14 19.57 -31.48
CA PRO A 155 17.29 19.39 -32.91
C PRO A 155 18.16 18.20 -33.33
N GLY A 156 19.14 17.83 -32.51
CA GLY A 156 20.04 16.70 -32.76
C GLY A 156 19.50 15.35 -32.29
N LEU A 157 18.71 15.35 -31.20
CA LEU A 157 18.24 14.13 -30.53
C LEU A 157 16.88 13.63 -31.04
N VAL A 158 15.99 14.55 -31.40
CA VAL A 158 14.62 14.26 -31.81
C VAL A 158 14.49 14.59 -33.29
N ARG A 159 14.54 13.55 -34.13
CA ARG A 159 14.44 13.66 -35.59
C ARG A 159 12.97 13.65 -36.02
N GLY A 160 12.64 14.47 -37.02
CA GLY A 160 11.27 14.68 -37.51
C GLY A 160 10.61 15.91 -36.90
N SER A 161 10.07 16.79 -37.75
CA SER A 161 9.49 18.07 -37.32
C SER A 161 8.26 17.94 -36.42
N PRO A 162 7.29 17.02 -36.67
CA PRO A 162 6.07 16.99 -35.84
C PRO A 162 6.34 16.48 -34.43
N TRP A 163 7.11 15.39 -34.31
CA TRP A 163 7.47 14.83 -33.00
C TRP A 163 8.33 15.81 -32.18
N ARG A 164 9.26 16.51 -32.84
CA ARG A 164 10.08 17.54 -32.20
C ARG A 164 9.24 18.68 -31.63
N GLN A 165 8.30 19.22 -32.41
CA GLN A 165 7.40 20.28 -31.94
C GLN A 165 6.55 19.82 -30.76
N GLN A 166 6.03 18.59 -30.80
CA GLN A 166 5.26 18.04 -29.70
C GLN A 166 6.09 17.86 -28.42
N VAL A 167 7.30 17.30 -28.54
CA VAL A 167 8.22 17.15 -27.41
C VAL A 167 8.60 18.50 -26.83
N GLN A 168 8.94 19.47 -27.68
CA GLN A 168 9.29 20.83 -27.26
C GLN A 168 8.15 21.47 -26.47
N GLY A 169 6.93 21.46 -27.00
CA GLY A 169 5.78 22.07 -26.33
C GLY A 169 5.45 21.44 -24.97
N ILE A 170 5.57 20.12 -24.84
CA ILE A 170 5.36 19.45 -23.54
C ILE A 170 6.50 19.74 -22.58
N LEU A 171 7.73 19.89 -23.06
CA LEU A 171 8.89 20.20 -22.23
C LEU A 171 8.84 21.64 -21.70
N GLU A 172 8.43 22.60 -22.53
CA GLU A 172 8.14 23.98 -22.12
C GLU A 172 6.98 24.01 -21.09
N ALA A 173 5.91 23.25 -21.33
CA ALA A 173 4.82 23.10 -20.36
C ALA A 173 5.28 22.46 -19.05
N SER A 174 6.24 21.53 -19.10
CA SER A 174 6.81 20.87 -17.91
C SER A 174 7.54 21.86 -17.02
N LEU A 175 8.31 22.79 -17.62
CA LEU A 175 8.98 23.86 -16.89
C LEU A 175 7.97 24.78 -16.19
N ALA A 176 6.89 25.14 -16.88
CA ALA A 176 5.84 26.00 -16.33
C ALA A 176 4.99 25.31 -15.25
N ARG A 177 4.76 24.00 -15.37
CA ARG A 177 3.90 23.19 -14.49
C ARG A 177 4.67 22.26 -13.55
N LYS A 178 5.91 22.60 -13.20
CA LYS A 178 6.77 21.76 -12.33
C LYS A 178 6.17 21.46 -10.94
N HIS A 179 5.19 22.26 -10.50
CA HIS A 179 4.49 22.12 -9.23
C HIS A 179 3.11 21.44 -9.36
N ASP A 180 2.82 20.80 -10.49
CA ASP A 180 1.54 20.14 -10.79
C ASP A 180 1.75 18.64 -10.99
N ALA A 181 1.56 17.85 -9.93
CA ALA A 181 1.79 16.41 -9.97
C ALA A 181 0.89 15.71 -11.00
N ARG A 182 -0.34 16.21 -11.16
CA ARG A 182 -1.36 15.65 -12.06
C ARG A 182 -0.95 15.78 -13.51
N PHE A 183 -0.38 16.94 -13.91
CA PHE A 183 0.16 17.14 -15.26
C PHE A 183 1.11 16.00 -15.67
N PHE A 184 1.99 15.59 -14.77
CA PHE A 184 2.96 14.53 -15.03
C PHE A 184 2.35 13.13 -14.93
N SER A 185 1.50 12.88 -13.93
CA SER A 185 0.94 11.55 -13.66
C SER A 185 0.01 11.03 -14.76
N GLU A 186 -0.69 11.94 -15.45
CA GLU A 186 -1.54 11.66 -16.62
C GLU A 186 -0.71 11.27 -17.85
N ARG A 187 0.58 11.63 -17.86
CA ARG A 187 1.51 11.42 -18.99
C ARG A 187 2.52 10.30 -18.76
N MET A 188 2.54 9.69 -17.57
CA MET A 188 3.43 8.58 -17.23
C MET A 188 2.66 7.33 -16.84
N LYS A 189 3.30 6.18 -17.03
CA LYS A 189 2.75 4.91 -16.55
C LYS A 189 2.66 4.93 -15.03
N VAL A 190 1.61 4.32 -14.48
CA VAL A 190 1.37 4.20 -13.01
C VAL A 190 2.63 3.76 -12.28
N ALA A 191 3.31 2.76 -12.83
CA ALA A 191 4.49 2.16 -12.21
C ALA A 191 5.71 3.10 -12.13
N GLU A 192 5.71 4.23 -12.84
CA GLU A 192 6.77 5.24 -12.80
C GLU A 192 6.39 6.48 -11.96
N ARG A 193 5.18 6.54 -11.39
CA ARG A 193 4.72 7.69 -10.58
C ARG A 193 5.53 7.92 -9.31
N TRP A 194 6.27 6.91 -8.84
CA TRP A 194 7.24 7.06 -7.74
C TRP A 194 8.25 8.19 -7.99
N ARG A 195 8.53 8.53 -9.26
CA ARG A 195 9.46 9.61 -9.64
C ARG A 195 8.98 10.99 -9.21
N LEU A 196 7.68 11.15 -8.97
CA LEU A 196 7.08 12.39 -8.48
C LEU A 196 7.39 12.64 -7.00
N TYR A 197 7.58 11.58 -6.21
CA TYR A 197 7.59 11.67 -4.75
C TYR A 197 8.56 12.72 -4.20
N GLY A 198 9.83 12.72 -4.63
CA GLY A 198 10.81 13.66 -4.08
C GLY A 198 10.49 15.14 -4.34
N ASP A 199 9.84 15.47 -5.46
CA ASP A 199 9.47 16.85 -5.81
C ASP A 199 8.19 17.33 -5.13
N PHE A 200 7.38 16.39 -4.62
CA PHE A 200 6.07 16.64 -4.05
C PHE A 200 5.93 16.08 -2.62
N ALA A 201 7.05 15.78 -1.95
CA ALA A 201 7.06 15.16 -0.63
C ALA A 201 6.35 16.03 0.43
N ASP A 202 6.48 17.35 0.33
CA ASP A 202 5.79 18.30 1.22
C ASP A 202 4.28 18.44 0.94
N GLN A 203 3.80 17.89 -0.18
CA GLN A 203 2.38 17.85 -0.58
C GLN A 203 1.88 16.41 -0.71
N CYS A 204 2.54 15.49 0.02
CA CYS A 204 2.24 14.07 0.01
C CYS A 204 1.62 13.66 1.34
N ALA A 205 0.52 12.92 1.27
CA ALA A 205 -0.02 12.21 2.42
C ALA A 205 0.19 10.71 2.29
N PHE A 206 0.39 10.06 3.43
CA PHE A 206 0.37 8.62 3.59
C PHE A 206 -0.98 8.23 4.16
N LEU A 207 -1.56 7.16 3.62
CA LEU A 207 -2.91 6.74 3.95
C LEU A 207 -2.99 5.22 4.10
N ASP A 208 -3.73 4.81 5.12
CA ASP A 208 -4.11 3.43 5.41
C ASP A 208 -5.48 3.43 6.10
N ILE A 209 -6.27 2.37 5.91
CA ILE A 209 -7.61 2.24 6.49
C ILE A 209 -7.75 0.98 7.36
N GLU A 210 -8.55 1.09 8.41
CA GLU A 210 -9.10 -0.04 9.13
C GLU A 210 -10.56 -0.24 8.75
N THR A 211 -11.03 -1.48 8.84
CA THR A 211 -12.40 -1.84 8.43
C THR A 211 -13.07 -2.76 9.43
N THR A 212 -14.37 -2.96 9.29
CA THR A 212 -15.14 -3.90 10.11
C THR A 212 -14.77 -5.37 9.86
N GLY A 213 -13.93 -5.66 8.87
CA GLY A 213 -13.72 -7.02 8.37
C GLY A 213 -14.99 -7.63 7.76
N GLY A 214 -14.96 -8.94 7.47
CA GLY A 214 -16.12 -9.69 6.97
C GLY A 214 -15.89 -10.41 5.64
N THR A 215 -16.79 -11.33 5.31
CA THR A 215 -16.70 -12.25 4.16
C THR A 215 -17.66 -11.94 3.01
N ASP A 216 -18.67 -11.12 3.26
CA ASP A 216 -19.70 -10.73 2.30
C ASP A 216 -19.76 -9.20 2.21
N ASP A 217 -19.81 -8.69 0.97
CA ASP A 217 -19.65 -7.28 0.59
C ASP A 217 -18.29 -6.61 0.88
N TRP A 218 -18.15 -5.36 0.42
CA TRP A 218 -17.03 -4.51 0.79
C TRP A 218 -17.24 -4.03 2.24
N PRO A 219 -16.25 -4.16 3.12
CA PRO A 219 -16.41 -3.81 4.52
C PRO A 219 -16.54 -2.30 4.70
N ASP A 220 -17.20 -1.88 5.78
CA ASP A 220 -17.28 -0.47 6.13
C ASP A 220 -15.95 -0.01 6.76
N ILE A 221 -15.58 1.24 6.47
CA ILE A 221 -14.38 1.85 7.03
C ILE A 221 -14.66 2.24 8.49
N THR A 222 -13.77 1.82 9.39
CA THR A 222 -13.84 2.13 10.82
C THR A 222 -12.89 3.27 11.20
N VAL A 223 -11.68 3.26 10.64
CA VAL A 223 -10.66 4.31 10.84
C VAL A 223 -9.97 4.61 9.52
N ILE A 224 -9.72 5.88 9.23
CA ILE A 224 -8.78 6.32 8.19
C ILE A 224 -7.63 7.03 8.88
N GLY A 225 -6.42 6.53 8.65
CA GLY A 225 -5.20 7.20 9.04
C GLY A 225 -4.67 8.08 7.92
N LEU A 226 -4.30 9.31 8.26
CA LEU A 226 -3.67 10.23 7.34
C LEU A 226 -2.43 10.87 7.98
N TYR A 227 -1.29 10.81 7.29
CA TYR A 227 -0.04 11.41 7.76
C TYR A 227 0.57 12.27 6.66
N ASP A 228 0.81 13.55 6.94
CA ASP A 228 1.40 14.52 6.01
C ASP A 228 2.95 14.55 6.06
N GLY A 229 3.56 13.62 6.81
CA GLY A 229 5.00 13.66 7.12
C GLY A 229 5.35 14.52 8.35
N ARG A 230 4.38 15.08 9.06
CA ARG A 230 4.59 15.85 10.30
C ARG A 230 3.55 15.50 11.36
N HIS A 231 2.28 15.42 10.98
CA HIS A 231 1.14 15.19 11.84
C HIS A 231 0.32 14.01 11.32
N TYR A 232 0.02 13.09 12.24
CA TYR A 232 -0.95 12.04 12.01
C TYR A 232 -2.34 12.51 12.45
N ARG A 233 -3.36 12.19 11.65
CA ARG A 233 -4.77 12.41 11.92
C ARG A 233 -5.49 11.08 11.73
N ALA A 234 -6.31 10.69 12.69
CA ALA A 234 -7.26 9.60 12.56
C ALA A 234 -8.64 10.18 12.28
N PHE A 235 -9.39 9.56 11.38
CA PHE A 235 -10.80 9.85 11.15
C PHE A 235 -11.60 8.58 11.46
N VAL A 236 -12.50 8.64 12.43
CA VAL A 236 -13.13 7.47 13.03
C VAL A 236 -14.63 7.44 12.73
N GLN A 237 -15.13 6.27 12.33
CA GLN A 237 -16.54 6.04 12.03
C GLN A 237 -17.43 6.43 13.23
N GLY A 238 -18.43 7.27 12.97
CA GLY A 238 -19.35 7.75 13.99
C GLY A 238 -18.79 8.87 14.89
N ILE A 239 -17.56 9.34 14.63
CA ILE A 239 -16.94 10.47 15.33
C ILE A 239 -16.68 11.62 14.35
N ASP A 240 -15.84 11.39 13.34
CA ASP A 240 -15.37 12.43 12.41
C ASP A 240 -14.92 11.88 11.04
N LEU A 241 -15.32 10.66 10.69
CA LEU A 241 -14.94 9.99 9.43
C LEU A 241 -15.20 10.85 8.18
N GLU A 242 -16.31 11.60 8.18
CA GLU A 242 -16.71 12.48 7.09
C GLU A 242 -15.73 13.64 6.84
N GLN A 243 -14.96 14.06 7.84
CA GLN A 243 -13.98 15.14 7.71
C GLN A 243 -12.75 14.72 6.88
N PHE A 244 -12.61 13.43 6.59
CA PHE A 244 -11.56 12.92 5.70
C PHE A 244 -11.68 13.51 4.29
N GLU A 245 -12.90 13.64 3.75
CA GLU A 245 -13.11 14.10 2.37
C GLU A 245 -12.48 15.48 2.11
N ASP A 246 -12.60 16.40 3.07
CA ASP A 246 -11.99 17.73 2.98
C ASP A 246 -10.49 17.67 3.24
N ALA A 247 -10.06 16.92 4.26
CA ALA A 247 -8.67 16.87 4.69
C ALA A 247 -7.71 16.33 3.62
N ILE A 248 -8.17 15.40 2.77
CA ILE A 248 -7.33 14.80 1.74
C ILE A 248 -7.14 15.71 0.51
N LEU A 249 -7.93 16.77 0.36
CA LEU A 249 -7.85 17.69 -0.79
C LEU A 249 -6.62 18.60 -0.75
N ASP A 250 -5.99 18.76 0.42
CA ASP A 250 -4.79 19.58 0.59
C ASP A 250 -3.53 18.95 -0.04
N PHE A 251 -3.61 17.69 -0.49
CA PHE A 251 -2.47 16.93 -0.98
C PHE A 251 -2.52 16.72 -2.50
N GLN A 252 -1.35 16.79 -3.14
CA GLN A 252 -1.19 16.44 -4.56
C GLN A 252 -0.80 14.97 -4.76
N LEU A 253 -0.20 14.34 -3.75
CA LEU A 253 0.18 12.93 -3.76
C LEU A 253 -0.43 12.19 -2.58
N VAL A 254 -0.88 10.96 -2.84
CA VAL A 254 -1.28 10.01 -1.79
C VAL A 254 -0.53 8.71 -2.01
N VAL A 255 0.14 8.25 -0.95
CA VAL A 255 0.86 6.99 -0.90
C VAL A 255 0.11 6.02 0.00
N THR A 256 -0.18 4.82 -0.50
CA THR A 256 -0.76 3.72 0.28
C THR A 256 0.06 2.45 0.07
N PHE A 257 -0.16 1.41 0.91
CA PHE A 257 0.39 0.08 0.65
C PHE A 257 -0.71 -0.85 0.16
N ASN A 258 -0.65 -1.28 -1.11
CA ASN A 258 -1.68 -2.13 -1.74
C ASN A 258 -3.07 -1.48 -1.84
N GLY A 259 -3.20 -0.18 -1.57
CA GLY A 259 -4.52 0.46 -1.49
C GLY A 259 -5.21 0.66 -2.82
N ALA A 260 -4.51 0.52 -3.96
CA ALA A 260 -5.18 0.47 -5.26
C ALA A 260 -6.16 -0.71 -5.36
N ARG A 261 -5.94 -1.78 -4.58
CA ARG A 261 -6.77 -3.00 -4.58
C ARG A 261 -7.78 -3.05 -3.44
N PHE A 262 -7.59 -2.25 -2.39
CA PHE A 262 -8.39 -2.35 -1.17
C PHE A 262 -8.85 -0.99 -0.66
N ASP A 263 -7.93 -0.16 -0.17
CA ASP A 263 -8.22 1.11 0.50
C ASP A 263 -9.03 2.06 -0.39
N LEU A 264 -8.55 2.32 -1.61
CA LEU A 264 -9.19 3.26 -2.52
C LEU A 264 -10.58 2.79 -2.98
N PRO A 265 -10.79 1.50 -3.33
CA PRO A 265 -12.14 0.96 -3.50
C PRO A 265 -13.07 1.17 -2.30
N CYS A 266 -12.60 0.92 -1.07
CA CYS A 266 -13.41 1.12 0.14
C CYS A 266 -13.77 2.60 0.33
N ILE A 267 -12.80 3.50 0.15
CA ILE A 267 -12.99 4.96 0.23
C ILE A 267 -14.00 5.41 -0.83
N HIS A 268 -13.84 4.99 -2.09
CA HIS A 268 -14.75 5.40 -3.16
C HIS A 268 -16.20 4.92 -2.93
N ARG A 269 -16.38 3.76 -2.30
CA ARG A 269 -17.70 3.26 -1.91
C ARG A 269 -18.30 4.05 -0.73
N SER A 270 -17.47 4.42 0.23
CA SER A 270 -17.90 5.10 1.47
C SER A 270 -18.24 6.58 1.23
N PHE A 271 -17.51 7.24 0.33
CA PHE A 271 -17.61 8.67 0.06
C PHE A 271 -18.16 8.93 -1.36
N ARG A 272 -19.47 9.20 -1.46
CA ARG A 272 -20.22 9.21 -2.75
C ARG A 272 -19.76 10.27 -3.76
N ASN A 273 -19.17 11.36 -3.31
CA ASN A 273 -18.70 12.46 -4.17
C ASN A 273 -17.17 12.51 -4.30
N PHE A 274 -16.49 11.43 -3.93
CA PHE A 274 -15.04 11.41 -3.86
C PHE A 274 -14.39 11.37 -5.25
N ASN A 275 -14.04 12.55 -5.76
CA ASN A 275 -13.22 12.71 -6.95
C ASN A 275 -11.78 13.00 -6.52
N ALA A 276 -10.95 11.97 -6.40
CA ALA A 276 -9.55 12.09 -5.99
C ALA A 276 -8.75 13.01 -6.93
N PRO A 277 -8.46 14.28 -6.55
CA PRO A 277 -7.69 15.18 -7.42
C PRO A 277 -6.19 14.84 -7.38
N TRP A 278 -5.77 14.07 -6.38
CA TRP A 278 -4.41 13.69 -6.09
C TRP A 278 -3.93 12.52 -6.95
N VAL A 279 -2.60 12.40 -7.02
CA VAL A 279 -1.91 11.34 -7.73
C VAL A 279 -1.60 10.21 -6.76
N HIS A 280 -2.00 8.99 -7.13
CA HIS A 280 -1.74 7.81 -6.31
C HIS A 280 -0.39 7.16 -6.61
N ILE A 281 0.32 6.79 -5.55
CA ILE A 281 1.48 5.90 -5.57
C ILE A 281 1.16 4.69 -4.68
N ASP A 282 1.05 3.50 -5.28
CA ASP A 282 0.94 2.25 -4.53
C ASP A 282 2.33 1.71 -4.17
N LEU A 283 2.72 1.86 -2.91
CA LEU A 283 4.04 1.53 -2.40
C LEU A 283 4.37 0.04 -2.54
N ARG A 284 3.38 -0.86 -2.49
CA ARG A 284 3.59 -2.29 -2.72
C ARG A 284 4.21 -2.52 -4.09
N THR A 285 3.72 -1.83 -5.13
CA THR A 285 4.24 -1.99 -6.49
C THR A 285 5.65 -1.40 -6.66
N VAL A 286 5.93 -0.30 -5.95
CA VAL A 286 7.24 0.37 -5.95
C VAL A 286 8.29 -0.51 -5.26
N LEU A 287 7.96 -1.09 -4.11
CA LEU A 287 8.82 -1.98 -3.32
C LEU A 287 9.07 -3.33 -4.02
N MET A 288 8.04 -3.90 -4.65
CA MET A 288 8.15 -5.15 -5.41
C MET A 288 9.23 -5.07 -6.51
N ARG A 289 9.36 -3.92 -7.17
CA ARG A 289 10.40 -3.67 -8.19
C ARG A 289 11.82 -3.59 -7.62
N LEU A 290 11.95 -3.40 -6.31
CA LEU A 290 13.23 -3.44 -5.60
C LEU A 290 13.58 -4.84 -5.07
N GLY A 291 12.64 -5.79 -5.14
CA GLY A 291 12.77 -7.15 -4.63
C GLY A 291 12.02 -7.40 -3.31
N TYR A 292 11.38 -6.39 -2.72
CA TYR A 292 10.61 -6.54 -1.49
C TYR A 292 9.19 -7.03 -1.79
N ARG A 293 8.90 -8.27 -1.39
CA ARG A 293 7.60 -8.94 -1.57
C ARG A 293 6.98 -9.26 -0.21
N GLY A 294 5.68 -9.58 -0.20
CA GLY A 294 4.92 -9.91 1.02
C GLY A 294 4.09 -8.73 1.55
N GLY A 295 3.57 -8.91 2.76
CA GLY A 295 2.80 -7.89 3.48
C GLY A 295 3.68 -6.77 4.05
N LEU A 296 3.05 -5.65 4.42
CA LEU A 296 3.72 -4.46 4.95
C LEU A 296 4.70 -4.79 6.08
N LYS A 297 4.22 -5.52 7.09
CA LYS A 297 5.01 -5.88 8.28
C LYS A 297 6.19 -6.78 8.01
N ALA A 298 6.05 -7.74 7.09
CA ALA A 298 7.15 -8.59 6.68
C ALA A 298 8.25 -7.74 6.01
N ILE A 299 7.87 -6.76 5.19
CA ILE A 299 8.81 -5.85 4.55
C ILE A 299 9.48 -4.92 5.57
N GLU A 300 8.72 -4.37 6.53
CA GLU A 300 9.27 -3.56 7.63
C GLU A 300 10.33 -4.32 8.43
N GLN A 301 10.04 -5.56 8.83
CA GLN A 301 10.99 -6.41 9.54
C GLN A 301 12.26 -6.67 8.72
N ARG A 302 12.12 -7.01 7.43
CA ARG A 302 13.26 -7.19 6.51
C ARG A 302 14.11 -5.93 6.35
N LEU A 303 13.51 -4.75 6.54
CA LEU A 303 14.18 -3.45 6.48
C LEU A 303 14.61 -2.92 7.86
N GLY A 304 14.42 -3.70 8.94
CA GLY A 304 14.81 -3.31 10.30
C GLY A 304 13.93 -2.21 10.92
N ILE A 305 12.73 -1.99 10.39
CA ILE A 305 11.76 -1.06 10.98
C ILE A 305 11.10 -1.76 12.17
N GLN A 306 11.26 -1.16 13.36
CA GLN A 306 10.75 -1.72 14.60
C GLN A 306 9.44 -1.02 14.98
N ARG A 307 8.47 -1.82 15.45
CA ARG A 307 7.23 -1.33 16.04
C ARG A 307 7.33 -1.37 17.58
N PRO A 308 6.55 -0.55 18.29
CA PRO A 308 6.40 -0.66 19.75
C PRO A 308 6.04 -2.09 20.17
N SER A 309 6.57 -2.55 21.30
CA SER A 309 6.45 -3.95 21.75
C SER A 309 5.02 -4.40 21.98
N ASP A 310 4.14 -3.49 22.40
CA ASP A 310 2.72 -3.76 22.62
C ASP A 310 1.91 -3.83 21.31
N LEU A 311 2.48 -3.39 20.19
CA LEU A 311 1.91 -3.51 18.86
C LEU A 311 2.59 -4.61 18.02
N GLN A 312 3.60 -5.27 18.59
CA GLN A 312 4.36 -6.31 17.91
C GLN A 312 3.51 -7.58 17.77
N GLY A 313 3.43 -8.11 16.55
CA GLY A 313 2.66 -9.33 16.26
C GLY A 313 1.18 -9.09 15.96
N MET A 314 0.64 -7.90 16.26
CA MET A 314 -0.72 -7.56 15.82
C MET A 314 -0.84 -7.58 14.30
N ASN A 315 -2.03 -7.90 13.79
CA ASN A 315 -2.37 -7.99 12.39
C ASN A 315 -3.79 -7.44 12.11
N GLY A 316 -4.25 -7.47 10.85
CA GLY A 316 -5.53 -6.90 10.46
C GLY A 316 -6.76 -7.54 11.15
N SER A 317 -6.69 -8.81 11.56
CA SER A 317 -7.78 -9.42 12.35
C SER A 317 -7.87 -8.83 13.75
N ASP A 318 -6.74 -8.46 14.35
CA ASP A 318 -6.72 -7.83 15.67
C ASP A 318 -7.37 -6.44 15.63
N ALA A 319 -7.17 -5.69 14.53
CA ALA A 319 -7.83 -4.40 14.30
C ALA A 319 -9.36 -4.53 14.30
N VAL A 320 -9.90 -5.58 13.66
CA VAL A 320 -11.34 -5.89 13.67
C VAL A 320 -11.84 -6.20 15.09
N VAL A 321 -11.08 -6.99 15.86
CA VAL A 321 -11.42 -7.30 17.27
C VAL A 321 -11.42 -6.05 18.14
N LEU A 322 -10.43 -5.16 17.97
CA LEU A 322 -10.35 -3.88 18.67
C LEU A 322 -11.56 -2.99 18.37
N TRP A 323 -12.01 -2.94 17.11
CA TRP A 323 -13.22 -2.21 16.74
C TRP A 323 -14.47 -2.76 17.43
N HIS A 324 -14.66 -4.08 17.44
CA HIS A 324 -15.80 -4.69 18.12
C HIS A 324 -15.80 -4.46 19.64
N ARG A 325 -14.63 -4.50 20.27
CA ARG A 325 -14.49 -4.16 21.70
C ARG A 325 -14.87 -2.70 21.96
N TYR A 326 -14.44 -1.79 21.11
CA TYR A 326 -14.84 -0.38 21.20
C TYR A 326 -16.37 -0.20 21.12
N LEU A 327 -17.03 -0.90 20.19
CA LEU A 327 -18.51 -0.89 20.11
C LEU A 327 -19.20 -1.45 21.36
N GLN A 328 -18.50 -2.25 22.17
CA GLN A 328 -18.98 -2.75 23.47
C GLN A 328 -18.67 -1.82 24.65
N GLY A 329 -18.10 -0.63 24.41
CA GLY A 329 -17.77 0.37 25.42
C GLY A 329 -16.30 0.39 25.87
N ASP A 330 -15.44 -0.43 25.25
CA ASP A 330 -14.00 -0.43 25.56
C ASP A 330 -13.27 0.67 24.79
N HIS A 331 -13.21 1.87 25.35
CA HIS A 331 -12.53 3.02 24.74
C HIS A 331 -11.01 2.81 24.58
N GLN A 332 -10.37 1.98 25.42
CA GLN A 332 -8.93 1.68 25.28
C GLN A 332 -8.63 0.84 24.03
N ALA A 333 -9.61 0.04 23.58
CA ALA A 333 -9.50 -0.69 22.33
C ALA A 333 -9.41 0.25 21.12
N LEU A 334 -10.20 1.33 21.11
CA LEU A 334 -10.12 2.35 20.06
C LEU A 334 -8.77 3.08 20.08
N ASP A 335 -8.28 3.46 21.26
CA ASP A 335 -6.96 4.09 21.38
C ASP A 335 -5.84 3.18 20.84
N THR A 336 -5.95 1.87 21.08
CA THR A 336 -5.01 0.88 20.55
C THR A 336 -5.15 0.73 19.04
N LEU A 337 -6.37 0.72 18.49
CA LEU A 337 -6.63 0.67 17.06
C LEU A 337 -6.03 1.89 16.32
N ILE A 338 -6.24 3.09 16.86
CA ILE A 338 -5.68 4.33 16.31
C ILE A 338 -4.15 4.29 16.35
N ARG A 339 -3.55 3.81 17.45
CA ARG A 339 -2.10 3.64 17.54
C ARG A 339 -1.57 2.63 16.53
N TYR A 340 -2.26 1.52 16.35
CA TYR A 340 -1.91 0.50 15.36
C TYR A 340 -1.91 1.09 13.93
N ASN A 341 -3.00 1.75 13.54
CA ASN A 341 -3.13 2.39 12.23
C ASN A 341 -2.09 3.52 12.04
N ARG A 342 -1.81 4.29 13.08
CA ARG A 342 -0.75 5.30 13.07
C ARG A 342 0.62 4.72 12.71
N GLU A 343 0.99 3.57 13.27
CA GLU A 343 2.27 2.93 12.93
C GLU A 343 2.28 2.47 11.47
N ASP A 344 1.18 1.90 10.96
CA ASP A 344 1.06 1.52 9.54
C ASP A 344 1.32 2.73 8.64
N VAL A 345 0.61 3.84 8.86
CA VAL A 345 0.72 5.05 8.04
C VAL A 345 2.09 5.74 8.17
N VAL A 346 2.63 5.88 9.38
CA VAL A 346 3.94 6.54 9.58
C VAL A 346 5.06 5.73 8.92
N ASN A 347 4.99 4.40 8.98
CA ASN A 347 5.99 3.54 8.34
C ASN A 347 5.92 3.59 6.81
N LEU A 348 4.76 3.87 6.21
CA LEU A 348 4.67 4.09 4.75
C LEU A 348 5.61 5.19 4.28
N ARG A 349 5.78 6.26 5.07
CA ARG A 349 6.75 7.30 4.75
C ARG A 349 8.16 6.75 4.71
N THR A 350 8.59 6.10 5.78
CA THR A 350 9.93 5.50 5.90
C THR A 350 10.24 4.57 4.74
N LEU A 351 9.27 3.74 4.38
CA LEU A 351 9.37 2.80 3.26
C LEU A 351 9.40 3.49 1.90
N MET A 352 8.56 4.49 1.67
CA MET A 352 8.54 5.28 0.42
C MET A 352 9.86 6.03 0.24
N ASP A 353 10.38 6.60 1.32
CA ASP A 353 11.70 7.19 1.43
C ASP A 353 12.79 6.21 0.98
N ILE A 354 12.90 5.05 1.62
CA ILE A 354 13.87 4.00 1.25
C ILE A 354 13.71 3.61 -0.23
N ALA A 355 12.48 3.41 -0.67
CA ALA A 355 12.18 2.98 -2.03
C ALA A 355 12.61 4.03 -3.06
N TYR A 356 12.28 5.30 -2.83
CA TYR A 356 12.67 6.42 -3.69
C TYR A 356 14.18 6.56 -3.79
N ARG A 357 14.89 6.57 -2.65
CA ARG A 357 16.36 6.65 -2.63
C ARG A 357 16.99 5.50 -3.42
N THR A 358 16.48 4.28 -3.22
CA THR A 358 17.00 3.08 -3.87
C THR A 358 16.76 3.09 -5.38
N HIS A 359 15.53 3.41 -5.82
CA HIS A 359 15.23 3.54 -7.24
C HIS A 359 16.09 4.63 -7.89
N ARG A 360 16.22 5.80 -7.27
CA ARG A 360 17.03 6.90 -7.81
C ARG A 360 18.50 6.53 -7.92
N ARG A 361 19.09 5.85 -6.92
CA ARG A 361 20.48 5.36 -6.97
C ARG A 361 20.74 4.35 -8.08
N ARG A 362 19.73 3.61 -8.54
CA ARG A 362 19.84 2.66 -9.67
C ARG A 362 19.85 3.35 -11.03
N LEU A 363 19.55 4.64 -11.10
CA LEU A 363 19.57 5.42 -12.35
C LEU A 363 20.97 6.00 -12.59
N PRO A 364 21.40 6.16 -13.86
CA PRO A 364 22.69 6.74 -14.22
C PRO A 364 22.66 8.28 -14.10
N LEU A 365 22.23 8.80 -12.95
CA LEU A 365 22.18 10.22 -12.65
C LEU A 365 23.29 10.58 -11.65
N PRO A 366 23.82 11.82 -11.68
CA PRO A 366 24.78 12.27 -10.67
C PRO A 366 24.20 12.12 -9.27
N SER A 367 25.02 11.65 -8.34
CA SER A 367 24.71 11.76 -6.91
C SER A 367 24.56 13.24 -6.58
N GLY A 368 23.53 13.59 -5.83
CA GLY A 368 23.45 14.94 -5.30
C GLY A 368 24.51 15.08 -4.23
N ASP A 369 25.61 15.75 -4.54
CA ASP A 369 26.49 16.32 -3.52
C ASP A 369 25.75 17.40 -2.75
#